data_AF-A0A2W4K3U4-F1
#
_entry.id   AF-A0A2W4K3U4-F1
#
_cell.length_a   1.000
_cell.length_b   1.000
_cell.length_c   1.000
_cell.angle_alpha   90.00
_cell.angle_beta   90.00
_cell.angle_gamma   90.00
#
_symmetry.space_group_name_H-M   'P 1'
#
loop_
_entity.id
_entity.type
_entity.pdbx_description
1 polymer ?
#
loop_
_entity_poly.entity_id
_entity_poly.type
_entity_poly.pdbx_seq_one_letter_code
_entity_poly.pdbx_strand_id
1 'polypeptide(L)'
;MYLKDPKAIEEKSFDIIKKGIDKNLFSDEELEVVKRVVHATADFEFARLIKFNNGAVEAGIKAIRMGCNIVTDTRMARAGIKRELAKSFGIRVRCYASSKEAEKMAEQNMTRAMAAVILSLRDPENKIFVIGNAPTALFKLNDLIREGKVSPALVVGVPVGFVGAKESKEELLELPVPSIVVQGCKGGTPVAVAIINALLFLAERRDELG
;
A
#
# COMPACT_ATOMS: atom_id res chain seq x y z
N MET A 1 -36.30 3.73 4.85
CA MET A 1 -36.05 3.64 3.39
C MET A 1 -34.55 3.70 3.20
N TYR A 2 -33.91 2.74 2.51
CA TYR A 2 -32.47 2.75 2.26
C TYR A 2 -32.17 3.10 0.79
N LEU A 3 -31.05 3.77 0.54
CA LEU A 3 -30.58 4.10 -0.80
C LEU A 3 -30.27 2.81 -1.58
N LYS A 4 -30.66 2.76 -2.86
CA LYS A 4 -30.44 1.60 -3.74
C LYS A 4 -29.45 1.85 -4.86
N ASP A 5 -29.13 3.11 -5.15
CA ASP A 5 -28.14 3.49 -6.16
C ASP A 5 -26.72 3.42 -5.56
N PRO A 6 -25.85 2.51 -6.04
CA PRO A 6 -24.48 2.38 -5.55
C PRO A 6 -23.66 3.68 -5.63
N LYS A 7 -23.85 4.49 -6.68
CA LYS A 7 -23.09 5.74 -6.84
C LYS A 7 -23.50 6.76 -5.79
N ALA A 8 -24.81 6.98 -5.62
CA ALA A 8 -25.34 7.87 -4.59
C ALA A 8 -24.94 7.44 -3.16
N ILE A 9 -24.82 6.13 -2.90
CA ILE A 9 -24.34 5.62 -1.60
C ILE A 9 -22.87 5.96 -1.37
N GLU A 10 -22.03 5.77 -2.39
CA GLU A 10 -20.59 6.06 -2.32
C GLU A 10 -20.35 7.57 -2.14
N GLU A 11 -21.02 8.42 -2.94
CA GLU A 11 -20.94 9.88 -2.85
C GLU A 11 -21.34 10.38 -1.46
N LYS A 12 -22.50 9.93 -0.95
CA LYS A 12 -22.96 10.29 0.39
C LYS A 12 -22.00 9.83 1.48
N SER A 13 -21.36 8.67 1.30
CA SER A 13 -20.35 8.18 2.24
C SER A 13 -19.12 9.10 2.27
N PHE A 14 -18.63 9.53 1.10
CA PHE A 14 -17.50 10.45 1.03
C PHE A 14 -17.80 11.82 1.62
N ASP A 15 -19.02 12.33 1.47
CA ASP A 15 -19.44 13.59 2.09
C ASP A 15 -19.41 13.53 3.62
N ILE A 16 -19.83 12.42 4.21
CA ILE A 16 -19.76 12.19 5.66
C ILE A 16 -18.30 12.14 6.10
N ILE A 17 -17.48 11.36 5.39
CA ILE A 17 -16.06 11.19 5.71
C ILE A 17 -15.32 12.54 5.64
N LYS A 18 -15.60 13.34 4.62
CA LYS A 18 -14.96 14.66 4.40
C LYS A 18 -15.24 15.65 5.55
N LYS A 19 -16.35 15.47 6.28
CA LYS A 19 -16.69 16.29 7.46
C LYS A 19 -16.01 15.81 8.74
N GLY A 20 -15.59 14.54 8.81
CA GLY A 20 -14.95 13.94 9.98
C GLY A 20 -13.42 13.94 9.95
N ILE A 21 -12.80 14.40 8.86
CA ILE A 21 -11.35 14.49 8.70
C ILE A 21 -10.92 15.97 8.74
N ASP A 22 -9.90 16.29 9.53
CA ASP A 22 -9.23 17.58 9.45
C ASP A 22 -8.38 17.66 8.18
N LYS A 23 -8.84 18.48 7.23
CA LYS A 23 -8.23 18.61 5.91
C LYS A 23 -6.90 19.35 5.93
N ASN A 24 -6.65 20.16 6.96
CA ASN A 24 -5.43 20.96 7.04
C ASN A 24 -4.18 20.10 7.30
N LEU A 25 -4.37 18.83 7.63
CA LEU A 25 -3.29 17.86 7.87
C LEU A 25 -2.76 17.22 6.58
N PHE A 26 -3.43 17.42 5.44
CA PHE A 26 -3.16 16.70 4.20
C PHE A 26 -3.20 17.64 2.99
N SER A 27 -2.36 17.37 2.00
CA SER A 27 -2.60 17.86 0.64
C SER A 27 -3.89 17.27 0.07
N ASP A 28 -4.42 17.85 -1.02
CA ASP A 28 -5.64 17.36 -1.66
C ASP A 28 -5.52 15.89 -2.10
N GLU A 29 -4.35 15.50 -2.62
CA GLU A 29 -4.11 14.13 -3.08
C GLU A 29 -3.91 13.14 -1.93
N GLU A 30 -3.23 13.55 -0.85
CA GLU A 30 -3.17 12.76 0.38
C GLU A 30 -4.56 12.57 0.97
N LEU A 31 -5.39 13.62 0.96
CA LEU A 31 -6.76 13.56 1.46
C LEU A 31 -7.61 12.56 0.65
N GLU A 32 -7.40 12.43 -0.66
CA GLU A 32 -8.05 11.37 -1.46
C GLU A 32 -7.68 9.96 -0.97
N VAL A 33 -6.39 9.73 -0.66
CA VAL A 33 -5.92 8.46 -0.09
C VAL A 33 -6.55 8.22 1.28
N VAL A 34 -6.53 9.20 2.18
CA VAL A 34 -7.08 9.08 3.54
C VAL A 34 -8.58 8.79 3.50
N LYS A 35 -9.35 9.50 2.67
CA LYS A 35 -10.79 9.25 2.50
C LYS A 35 -11.07 7.81 2.08
N ARG A 36 -10.27 7.26 1.15
CA ARG A 36 -10.44 5.88 0.68
C ARG A 36 -10.15 4.86 1.79
N VAL A 37 -9.15 5.12 2.63
CA VAL A 37 -8.82 4.28 3.79
C VAL A 37 -9.94 4.31 4.83
N VAL A 38 -10.44 5.49 5.19
CA VAL A 38 -11.55 5.62 6.15
C VAL A 38 -12.82 4.97 5.58
N HIS A 39 -13.10 5.13 4.29
CA HIS A 39 -14.23 4.47 3.63
C HIS A 39 -14.14 2.94 3.70
N ALA A 40 -12.96 2.38 3.42
CA ALA A 40 -12.74 0.94 3.42
C ALA A 40 -12.80 0.30 4.82
N THR A 41 -12.65 1.10 5.88
CA THR A 41 -12.54 0.61 7.27
C THR A 41 -13.69 1.07 8.17
N ALA A 42 -14.46 2.07 7.73
CA ALA A 42 -15.43 2.81 8.55
C ALA A 42 -14.83 3.36 9.85
N ASP A 43 -13.54 3.71 9.85
CA ASP A 43 -12.80 4.09 11.05
C ASP A 43 -11.98 5.37 10.82
N PHE A 44 -12.42 6.46 11.46
CA PHE A 44 -11.77 7.77 11.37
C PHE A 44 -10.40 7.82 12.05
N GLU A 45 -10.07 6.88 12.93
CA GLU A 45 -8.77 6.86 13.59
C GLU A 45 -7.63 6.66 12.59
N PHE A 46 -7.89 5.98 11.47
CA PHE A 46 -6.90 5.86 10.38
C PHE A 46 -6.44 7.21 9.84
N ALA A 47 -7.30 8.23 9.82
CA ALA A 47 -6.91 9.57 9.41
C ALA A 47 -5.91 10.22 10.37
N ARG A 48 -5.86 9.78 11.65
CA ARG A 48 -4.89 10.29 12.63
C ARG A 48 -3.58 9.49 12.60
N LEU A 49 -3.68 8.19 12.31
CA LEU A 49 -2.57 7.25 12.35
C LEU A 49 -1.78 7.17 11.03
N ILE A 50 -2.39 7.55 9.91
CA ILE A 50 -1.72 7.51 8.61
C ILE A 50 -0.61 8.57 8.54
N LYS A 51 0.54 8.17 8.00
CA LYS A 51 1.70 9.00 7.76
C LYS A 51 2.16 8.81 6.33
N PHE A 52 2.44 9.92 5.67
CA PHE A 52 3.05 10.00 4.35
C PHE A 52 4.48 10.50 4.56
N ASN A 53 5.46 9.76 4.06
CA ASN A 53 6.87 10.08 4.25
C ASN A 53 7.59 10.20 2.91
N ASN A 54 8.57 11.11 2.82
CA ASN A 54 9.42 11.30 1.64
C ASN A 54 8.63 11.48 0.32
N GLY A 55 7.55 12.27 0.34
CA GLY A 55 6.77 12.57 -0.87
C GLY A 55 6.01 11.36 -1.44
N ALA A 56 5.57 10.44 -0.59
CA ALA A 56 5.01 9.14 -0.97
C ALA A 56 3.92 9.15 -2.04
N VAL A 57 2.97 10.11 -1.98
CA VAL A 57 1.87 10.17 -2.96
C VAL A 57 2.40 10.51 -4.35
N GLU A 58 3.21 11.56 -4.47
CA GLU A 58 3.84 11.97 -5.72
C GLU A 58 4.74 10.86 -6.29
N ALA A 59 5.60 10.28 -5.44
CA ALA A 59 6.49 9.19 -5.84
C ALA A 59 5.69 7.96 -6.32
N GLY A 60 4.58 7.65 -5.65
CA GLY A 60 3.66 6.58 -6.01
C GLY A 60 2.99 6.80 -7.37
N ILE A 61 2.45 8.00 -7.59
CA ILE A 61 1.83 8.37 -8.87
C ILE A 61 2.85 8.27 -10.00
N LYS A 62 4.06 8.82 -9.80
CA LYS A 62 5.14 8.74 -10.78
C LYS A 62 5.53 7.30 -11.09
N ALA A 63 5.70 6.45 -10.07
CA ALA A 63 6.06 5.05 -10.25
C ALA A 63 4.98 4.27 -11.03
N ILE A 64 3.69 4.55 -10.74
CA ILE A 64 2.56 3.96 -11.48
C ILE A 64 2.63 4.37 -12.95
N ARG A 65 2.81 5.66 -13.25
CA ARG A 65 2.89 6.16 -14.63
C ARG A 65 4.11 5.63 -15.39
N MET A 66 5.19 5.33 -14.69
CA MET A 66 6.38 4.67 -15.26
C MET A 66 6.20 3.16 -15.49
N GLY A 67 5.03 2.60 -15.15
CA GLY A 67 4.75 1.17 -15.33
C GLY A 67 5.43 0.25 -14.32
N CYS A 68 5.87 0.78 -13.18
CA CYS A 68 6.53 -0.02 -12.15
C CYS A 68 5.59 -1.10 -11.59
N ASN A 69 6.08 -2.34 -11.50
CA ASN A 69 5.32 -3.47 -10.98
C ASN A 69 5.02 -3.32 -9.49
N ILE A 70 3.85 -3.82 -9.10
CA ILE A 70 3.34 -3.82 -7.72
C ILE A 70 3.52 -5.21 -7.12
N VAL A 71 4.23 -5.29 -5.99
CA VAL A 71 4.43 -6.50 -5.21
C VAL A 71 3.57 -6.44 -3.96
N THR A 72 2.78 -7.48 -3.74
CA THR A 72 1.89 -7.62 -2.57
C THR A 72 2.35 -8.78 -1.70
N ASP A 73 2.26 -8.60 -0.38
CA ASP A 73 2.58 -9.65 0.59
C ASP A 73 1.55 -10.78 0.62
N THR A 74 0.31 -10.51 0.21
CA THR A 74 -0.82 -11.45 0.25
C THR A 74 -1.57 -11.53 -1.08
N ARG A 75 -2.15 -12.69 -1.37
CA ARG A 75 -3.07 -12.89 -2.49
C ARG A 75 -4.32 -12.02 -2.40
N MET A 76 -4.79 -11.77 -1.18
CA MET A 76 -5.96 -10.93 -0.94
C MET A 76 -5.67 -9.48 -1.37
N ALA A 77 -4.50 -8.93 -1.04
CA ALA A 77 -4.10 -7.60 -1.52
C ALA A 77 -4.02 -7.55 -3.04
N ARG A 78 -3.37 -8.55 -3.66
CA ARG A 78 -3.34 -8.65 -5.13
C ARG A 78 -4.73 -8.67 -5.76
N ALA A 79 -5.68 -9.40 -5.17
CA ALA A 79 -7.03 -9.54 -5.70
C ALA A 79 -7.86 -8.25 -5.57
N GLY A 80 -7.62 -7.45 -4.53
CA GLY A 80 -8.35 -6.20 -4.29
C GLY A 80 -7.87 -5.02 -5.13
N ILE A 81 -6.65 -5.06 -5.66
CA ILE A 81 -6.11 -4.01 -6.53
C ILE A 81 -6.85 -4.02 -7.89
N LYS A 82 -7.23 -2.84 -8.40
CA LYS A 82 -7.92 -2.68 -9.69
C LYS A 82 -7.03 -3.07 -10.87
N ARG A 83 -7.11 -4.36 -11.24
CA ARG A 83 -6.22 -4.98 -12.24
C ARG A 83 -6.29 -4.34 -13.62
N GLU A 84 -7.47 -3.99 -14.11
CA GLU A 84 -7.60 -3.37 -15.44
C GLU A 84 -6.96 -1.97 -15.47
N LEU A 85 -7.12 -1.20 -14.39
CA LEU A 85 -6.47 0.10 -14.25
C LEU A 85 -4.95 -0.04 -14.10
N ALA A 86 -4.46 -0.97 -13.29
CA ALA A 86 -3.02 -1.24 -13.25
C ALA A 86 -2.48 -1.66 -14.64
N LYS A 87 -3.25 -2.46 -15.39
CA LYS A 87 -2.86 -2.93 -16.72
C LYS A 87 -2.81 -1.80 -17.77
N SER A 88 -3.65 -0.77 -17.68
CA SER A 88 -3.58 0.38 -18.60
C SER A 88 -2.25 1.14 -18.47
N PHE A 89 -1.63 1.11 -17.28
CA PHE A 89 -0.27 1.61 -17.04
C PHE A 89 0.85 0.60 -17.37
N GLY A 90 0.53 -0.58 -17.91
CA GLY A 90 1.52 -1.64 -18.16
C GLY A 90 2.00 -2.39 -16.90
N ILE A 91 1.37 -2.15 -15.74
CA ILE A 91 1.80 -2.68 -14.44
C ILE A 91 1.35 -4.13 -14.27
N ARG A 92 2.26 -4.97 -13.76
CA ARG A 92 1.94 -6.32 -13.26
C ARG A 92 1.82 -6.30 -11.75
N VAL A 93 0.70 -6.79 -11.23
CA VAL A 93 0.49 -6.99 -9.78
C VAL A 93 0.85 -8.43 -9.40
N ARG A 94 1.90 -8.60 -8.60
CA ARG A 94 2.48 -9.91 -8.24
C ARG A 94 2.40 -10.18 -6.74
N CYS A 95 2.27 -11.45 -6.39
CA CYS A 95 2.38 -11.94 -5.01
C CYS A 95 3.25 -13.19 -5.05
N TYR A 96 4.40 -13.14 -4.40
CA TYR A 96 5.40 -14.22 -4.44
C TYR A 96 5.22 -15.22 -3.29
N ALA A 97 4.47 -14.86 -2.24
CA ALA A 97 4.29 -15.68 -1.03
C ALA A 97 3.55 -17.01 -1.26
N SER A 98 2.91 -17.19 -2.42
CA SER A 98 2.23 -18.44 -2.80
C SER A 98 3.05 -19.32 -3.74
N SER A 99 4.31 -18.97 -4.03
CA SER A 99 5.16 -19.80 -4.88
C SER A 99 5.74 -20.97 -4.10
N LYS A 100 5.93 -22.12 -4.78
CA LYS A 100 6.65 -23.27 -4.20
C LYS A 100 8.09 -22.90 -3.81
N GLU A 101 8.68 -21.91 -4.49
CA GLU A 101 10.00 -21.40 -4.15
C GLU A 101 10.01 -20.65 -2.82
N ALA A 102 8.99 -19.84 -2.54
CA ALA A 102 8.87 -19.14 -1.26
C ALA A 102 8.68 -20.12 -0.10
N GLU A 103 7.95 -21.21 -0.35
CA GLU A 103 7.77 -22.30 0.61
C GLU A 103 9.10 -23.02 0.91
N LYS A 104 9.85 -23.44 -0.12
CA LYS A 104 11.17 -24.06 0.05
C LYS A 104 12.17 -23.16 0.77
N MET A 105 12.20 -21.87 0.43
CA MET A 105 13.09 -20.91 1.11
C MET A 105 12.70 -20.69 2.57
N ALA A 106 11.42 -20.80 2.92
CA ALA A 106 10.96 -20.66 4.30
C ALA A 106 11.43 -21.80 5.22
N GLU A 107 11.84 -22.95 4.67
CA GLU A 107 12.47 -24.04 5.43
C GLU A 107 13.83 -23.61 6.04
N GLN A 108 14.41 -22.50 5.55
CA GLN A 108 15.69 -21.96 5.99
C GLN A 108 15.53 -20.85 7.06
N ASN A 109 14.86 -21.16 8.17
CA ASN A 109 14.68 -20.25 9.33
C ASN A 109 14.09 -18.86 8.99
N MET A 110 13.20 -18.77 7.99
CA MET A 110 12.51 -17.52 7.66
C MET A 110 11.04 -17.76 7.36
N THR A 111 10.22 -16.71 7.44
CA THR A 111 8.81 -16.85 7.06
C THR A 111 8.63 -16.84 5.54
N ARG A 112 7.55 -17.46 5.04
CA ARG A 112 7.18 -17.39 3.61
C ARG A 112 7.06 -15.95 3.10
N ALA A 113 6.62 -15.02 3.96
CA ALA A 113 6.48 -13.62 3.60
C ALA A 113 7.85 -12.93 3.42
N MET A 114 8.84 -13.27 4.25
CA MET A 114 10.24 -12.83 4.09
C MET A 114 10.84 -13.39 2.80
N ALA A 115 10.67 -14.69 2.53
CA ALA A 115 11.14 -15.33 1.31
C ALA A 115 10.51 -14.71 0.05
N ALA A 116 9.21 -14.37 0.10
CA ALA A 116 8.50 -13.71 -0.99
C ALA A 116 9.11 -12.36 -1.35
N VAL A 117 9.51 -11.56 -0.35
CA VAL A 117 10.20 -10.29 -0.58
C VAL A 117 11.51 -10.54 -1.33
N ILE A 118 12.35 -11.46 -0.85
CA ILE A 118 13.63 -11.79 -1.52
C ILE A 118 13.41 -12.23 -2.98
N LEU A 119 12.44 -13.12 -3.22
CA LEU A 119 12.12 -13.59 -4.57
C LEU A 119 11.65 -12.48 -5.49
N SER A 120 10.94 -11.48 -4.95
CA SER A 120 10.43 -10.38 -5.74
C SER A 120 11.53 -9.48 -6.30
N LEU A 121 12.71 -9.41 -5.66
CA LEU A 121 13.86 -8.62 -6.15
C LEU A 121 14.45 -9.15 -7.47
N ARG A 122 14.10 -10.36 -7.91
CA ARG A 122 14.56 -10.93 -9.20
C ARG A 122 14.01 -10.18 -10.41
N ASP A 123 12.87 -9.50 -10.26
CA ASP A 123 12.30 -8.65 -11.31
C ASP A 123 12.61 -7.18 -10.95
N PRO A 124 13.53 -6.50 -11.67
CA PRO A 124 13.95 -5.14 -11.32
C PRO A 124 12.84 -4.11 -11.47
N GLU A 125 11.78 -4.44 -12.22
CA GLU A 125 10.59 -3.59 -12.40
C GLU A 125 9.71 -3.57 -11.15
N ASN A 126 9.93 -4.47 -10.18
CA ASN A 126 9.23 -4.46 -8.90
C ASN A 126 9.75 -3.30 -8.03
N LYS A 127 9.08 -2.14 -8.14
CA LYS A 127 9.44 -0.93 -7.39
C LYS A 127 8.38 -0.48 -6.39
N ILE A 128 7.15 -0.98 -6.46
CA ILE A 128 6.08 -0.63 -5.52
C ILE A 128 5.81 -1.84 -4.63
N PHE A 129 6.04 -1.71 -3.33
CA PHE A 129 5.85 -2.79 -2.35
C PHE A 129 4.65 -2.49 -1.46
N VAL A 130 3.77 -3.48 -1.30
CA VAL A 130 2.48 -3.34 -0.62
C VAL A 130 2.37 -4.43 0.43
N ILE A 131 2.63 -4.05 1.67
CA ILE A 131 2.65 -4.96 2.82
C ILE A 131 1.45 -4.64 3.71
N GLY A 132 0.39 -5.44 3.57
CA GLY A 132 -0.87 -5.21 4.29
C GLY A 132 -1.11 -6.16 5.48
N ASN A 133 -0.36 -7.25 5.59
CA ASN A 133 -0.67 -8.32 6.55
C ASN A 133 0.55 -8.81 7.35
N ALA A 134 1.72 -8.96 6.73
CA ALA A 134 2.85 -9.63 7.37
C ALA A 134 3.93 -8.64 7.84
N PRO A 135 4.03 -8.34 9.16
CA PRO A 135 5.12 -7.50 9.68
C PRO A 135 6.51 -8.03 9.33
N THR A 136 6.68 -9.36 9.31
CA THR A 136 7.95 -10.00 8.93
C THR A 136 8.38 -9.72 7.50
N ALA A 137 7.43 -9.54 6.57
CA ALA A 137 7.77 -9.10 5.22
C ALA A 137 8.26 -7.65 5.21
N LEU A 138 7.66 -6.79 6.04
CA LEU A 138 8.08 -5.40 6.14
C LEU A 138 9.47 -5.28 6.77
N PHE A 139 9.74 -5.98 7.88
CA PHE A 139 11.09 -6.06 8.45
C PHE A 139 12.12 -6.50 7.41
N LYS A 140 11.83 -7.58 6.66
CA LYS A 140 12.77 -8.06 5.66
C LYS A 140 12.98 -7.07 4.52
N LEU A 141 11.94 -6.35 4.10
CA LEU A 141 12.07 -5.28 3.12
C LEU A 141 12.94 -4.13 3.67
N ASN A 142 12.73 -3.73 4.93
CA ASN A 142 13.53 -2.70 5.60
C ASN A 142 15.02 -3.08 5.66
N ASP A 143 15.34 -4.33 6.04
CA ASP A 143 16.71 -4.85 6.03
C ASP A 143 17.34 -4.71 4.65
N LEU A 144 16.64 -5.15 3.60
CA LEU A 144 17.14 -5.12 2.22
C LEU A 144 17.34 -3.69 1.71
N ILE A 145 16.50 -2.74 2.13
CA ILE A 145 16.66 -1.31 1.82
C ILE A 145 17.91 -0.77 2.52
N ARG A 146 18.09 -1.07 3.81
CA ARG A 146 19.24 -0.63 4.61
C ARG A 146 20.56 -1.18 4.08
N GLU A 147 20.53 -2.42 3.59
CA GLU A 147 21.65 -3.09 2.93
C GLU A 147 21.91 -2.58 1.49
N GLY A 148 21.08 -1.69 0.95
CA GLY A 148 21.20 -1.16 -0.41
C GLY A 148 20.88 -2.18 -1.52
N LYS A 149 20.27 -3.32 -1.18
CA LYS A 149 19.92 -4.39 -2.13
C LYS A 149 18.66 -4.09 -2.94
N VAL A 150 17.82 -3.18 -2.46
CA VAL A 150 16.61 -2.72 -3.15
C VAL A 150 16.40 -1.24 -2.92
N SER A 151 15.90 -0.57 -3.95
CA SER A 151 15.48 0.83 -3.89
C SER A 151 14.04 0.92 -4.42
N PRO A 152 13.03 0.76 -3.53
CA PRO A 152 11.63 0.92 -3.89
C PRO A 152 11.32 2.35 -4.31
N ALA A 153 10.44 2.51 -5.29
CA ALA A 153 9.84 3.80 -5.62
C ALA A 153 8.72 4.18 -4.63
N LEU A 154 8.07 3.18 -4.03
CA LEU A 154 7.07 3.37 -2.98
C LEU A 154 6.95 2.11 -2.10
N VAL A 155 6.81 2.32 -0.79
CA VAL A 155 6.41 1.27 0.17
C VAL A 155 5.10 1.65 0.86
N VAL A 156 4.04 0.86 0.64
CA VAL A 156 2.81 0.91 1.44
C VAL A 156 2.95 -0.10 2.57
N GLY A 157 3.44 0.38 3.72
CA GLY A 157 3.73 -0.41 4.92
C GLY A 157 2.60 -0.30 5.93
N VAL A 158 1.56 -1.11 5.76
CA VAL A 158 0.37 -1.12 6.63
C VAL A 158 0.05 -2.52 7.18
N PRO A 159 1.03 -3.34 7.60
CA PRO A 159 0.72 -4.61 8.24
C PRO A 159 -0.11 -4.38 9.51
N VAL A 160 -1.16 -5.18 9.65
CA VAL A 160 -1.93 -5.31 10.90
C VAL A 160 -1.30 -6.36 11.79
N GLY A 161 -1.35 -6.16 13.10
CA GLY A 161 -0.92 -7.18 14.06
C GLY A 161 -0.57 -6.61 15.41
N PHE A 162 -0.54 -7.48 16.41
CA PHE A 162 -0.15 -7.13 17.78
C PHE A 162 1.33 -7.41 18.07
N VAL A 163 2.03 -8.07 17.15
CA VAL A 163 3.45 -8.42 17.29
C VAL A 163 4.20 -7.96 16.05
N GLY A 164 5.19 -7.09 16.23
CA GLY A 164 6.10 -6.61 15.17
C GLY A 164 5.48 -5.60 14.19
N ALA A 165 4.16 -5.41 14.17
CA ALA A 165 3.51 -4.50 13.23
C ALA A 165 3.92 -3.05 13.50
N LYS A 166 3.85 -2.59 14.75
CA LYS A 166 4.22 -1.23 15.13
C LYS A 166 5.69 -0.97 14.81
N GLU A 167 6.56 -1.89 15.25
CA GLU A 167 8.01 -1.78 15.16
C GLU A 167 8.48 -1.79 13.70
N SER A 168 7.98 -2.70 12.86
CA SER A 168 8.34 -2.76 11.42
C SER A 168 7.95 -1.50 10.66
N LYS A 169 6.86 -0.83 11.08
CA LYS A 169 6.37 0.41 10.51
C LYS A 169 7.17 1.62 10.98
N GLU A 170 7.58 1.63 12.24
CA GLU A 170 8.49 2.65 12.79
C GLU A 170 9.85 2.59 12.08
N GLU A 171 10.42 1.39 11.90
CA GLU A 171 11.65 1.21 11.12
C GLU A 171 11.52 1.74 9.69
N LEU A 172 10.38 1.51 9.02
CA LEU A 172 10.17 1.98 7.65
C LEU A 172 10.17 3.52 7.58
N LEU A 173 9.65 4.20 8.61
CA LEU A 173 9.60 5.67 8.65
C LEU A 173 10.99 6.30 8.79
N GLU A 174 11.98 5.56 9.31
CA GLU A 174 13.37 6.01 9.43
C GLU A 174 14.17 5.84 8.13
N LEU A 175 13.65 5.08 7.16
CA LEU A 175 14.35 4.82 5.91
C LEU A 175 14.12 5.95 4.88
N PRO A 176 15.11 6.24 4.02
CA PRO A 176 15.03 7.30 3.01
C PRO A 176 14.25 6.85 1.77
N VAL A 177 13.11 6.19 1.96
CA VAL A 177 12.23 5.71 0.88
C VAL A 177 10.84 6.33 0.99
N PRO A 178 10.19 6.66 -0.14
CA PRO A 178 8.80 7.08 -0.13
C PRO A 178 7.91 6.01 0.49
N SER A 179 7.17 6.35 1.54
CA SER A 179 6.34 5.38 2.25
C SER A 179 5.01 5.94 2.78
N ILE A 180 4.00 5.08 2.77
CA ILE A 180 2.69 5.32 3.38
C ILE A 180 2.50 4.27 4.47
N VAL A 181 2.32 4.74 5.70
CA VAL A 181 2.31 3.91 6.91
C VAL A 181 1.08 4.24 7.75
N VAL A 182 0.51 3.25 8.43
CA VAL A 182 -0.49 3.47 9.49
C VAL A 182 0.15 3.10 10.81
N GLN A 183 0.39 4.07 11.69
CA GLN A 183 1.10 3.85 12.95
C GLN A 183 0.36 2.88 13.90
N GLY A 184 1.09 2.27 14.84
CA GLY A 184 0.54 1.37 15.85
C GLY A 184 0.21 -0.03 15.31
N CYS A 185 -0.81 -0.69 15.85
CA CYS A 185 -1.18 -2.07 15.48
C CYS A 185 -2.16 -2.16 14.31
N LYS A 186 -2.81 -1.05 13.95
CA LYS A 186 -3.82 -0.99 12.88
C LYS A 186 -3.18 -1.03 11.49
N GLY A 187 -3.94 -1.51 10.52
CA GLY A 187 -3.49 -1.72 9.16
C GLY A 187 -4.42 -2.70 8.46
N GLY A 188 -3.86 -3.54 7.60
CA GLY A 188 -4.59 -4.64 6.99
C GLY A 188 -4.61 -4.55 5.47
N THR A 189 -4.97 -5.67 4.85
CA THR A 189 -5.18 -5.75 3.41
C THR A 189 -6.19 -4.72 2.87
N PRO A 190 -7.35 -4.45 3.51
CA PRO A 190 -8.28 -3.44 3.01
C PRO A 190 -7.66 -2.04 2.91
N VAL A 191 -6.83 -1.68 3.90
CA VAL A 191 -6.12 -0.40 3.94
C VAL A 191 -5.08 -0.32 2.82
N ALA A 192 -4.26 -1.36 2.67
CA ALA A 192 -3.26 -1.45 1.61
C ALA A 192 -3.89 -1.31 0.21
N VAL A 193 -5.00 -2.02 -0.02
CA VAL A 193 -5.76 -1.98 -1.28
C VAL A 193 -6.38 -0.60 -1.51
N ALA A 194 -6.96 0.01 -0.48
CA ALA A 194 -7.55 1.35 -0.59
C ALA A 194 -6.51 2.39 -0.98
N ILE A 195 -5.31 2.34 -0.38
CA ILE A 195 -4.20 3.23 -0.70
C ILE A 195 -3.77 3.07 -2.17
N ILE A 196 -3.49 1.84 -2.61
CA ILE A 196 -3.02 1.60 -3.97
C ILE A 196 -4.07 1.95 -5.02
N ASN A 197 -5.35 1.63 -4.77
CA ASN A 197 -6.42 1.99 -5.69
C ASN A 197 -6.60 3.52 -5.77
N ALA A 198 -6.47 4.25 -4.65
CA ALA A 198 -6.48 5.70 -4.66
C ALA A 198 -5.33 6.28 -5.49
N LEU A 199 -4.11 5.74 -5.35
CA LEU A 199 -2.96 6.17 -6.15
C LEU A 199 -3.13 5.87 -7.65
N LEU A 200 -3.70 4.72 -8.00
CA LEU A 200 -4.02 4.38 -9.40
C LEU A 200 -5.01 5.37 -10.02
N PHE A 201 -6.07 5.74 -9.28
CA PHE A 201 -7.03 6.75 -9.74
C PHE A 201 -6.43 8.16 -9.85
N LEU A 202 -5.55 8.53 -8.91
CA LEU A 202 -4.84 9.81 -9.00
C LEU A 202 -3.90 9.85 -10.22
N ALA A 203 -3.21 8.75 -10.51
CA ALA A 203 -2.37 8.63 -11.69
C ALA A 203 -3.18 8.76 -13.00
N GLU A 204 -4.34 8.09 -13.08
CA GLU A 204 -5.26 8.17 -14.23
C GLU A 204 -5.76 9.59 -14.45
N ARG A 205 -6.23 10.25 -13.39
CA ARG A 205 -6.70 11.65 -13.46
C ARG A 205 -5.62 12.62 -13.92
N ARG A 206 -4.36 12.40 -13.55
CA ARG A 206 -3.24 13.22 -14.03
C ARG A 206 -2.84 12.88 -15.47
N ASP A 207 -3.10 11.68 -15.96
CA ASP A 207 -2.87 11.29 -17.36
C ASP A 207 -3.88 12.00 -18.29
N GLU A 208 -5.13 12.15 -17.84
CA GLU A 208 -6.16 12.86 -18.60
C GLU A 208 -5.92 14.38 -18.72
N LEU A 209 -5.10 14.95 -17.84
CA LEU A 209 -4.82 16.40 -17.75
C LEU A 209 -3.50 16.83 -18.41
N GLY A 210 -2.67 15.89 -18.87
CA GLY A 210 -1.34 16.15 -19.45
C GLY A 210 -1.24 15.64 -20.87
#